data_AF-A0A6D2LF87-F1
#
_entry.id   AF-A0A6D2LF87-F1
#
_cell.length_a   1.000
_cell.length_b   1.000
_cell.length_c   1.000
_cell.angle_alpha   90.00
_cell.angle_beta   90.00
_cell.angle_gamma   90.00
#
_symmetry.space_group_name_H-M   'P 1'
#
loop_
_entity.id
_entity.type
_entity.pdbx_description
1 polymer ?
#
loop_
_entity_poly.entity_id
_entity_poly.type
_entity_poly.pdbx_seq_one_letter_code
_entity_poly.pdbx_strand_id
1 'polypeptide(L)'
;WDECKKAFLAKLFSTGRTSKLRSEISSFVQRNNETFAEALERFKGYTSQCPHHGFNNEYFLSTLYRGCLARYREMLDTASNEKFLNQDVDDGWQLVENMATSTECYGENFDSTDWSSAAHSI
;
A
#
# COMPACT_ATOMS: atom_id res chain seq x y z
N TRP A 1 -29.85 -2.59 24.87
CA TRP A 1 -28.39 -2.60 24.69
C TRP A 1 -28.01 -2.92 23.24
N ASP A 2 -28.50 -4.02 22.68
CA ASP A 2 -28.20 -4.40 21.28
C ASP A 2 -28.69 -3.39 20.23
N GLU A 3 -29.86 -2.77 20.42
CA GLU A 3 -30.33 -1.71 19.52
C GLU A 3 -29.43 -0.47 19.56
N CYS A 4 -28.99 -0.05 20.75
CA CYS A 4 -28.04 1.07 20.89
C CYS A 4 -26.69 0.72 20.24
N LYS A 5 -26.20 -0.52 20.42
CA LYS A 5 -24.98 -1.00 19.79
C LYS A 5 -25.12 -1.03 18.26
N LYS A 6 -26.24 -1.52 17.73
CA LYS A 6 -26.52 -1.57 16.29
C LYS A 6 -26.63 -0.17 15.69
N ALA A 7 -27.32 0.76 16.36
CA ALA A 7 -27.42 2.15 15.92
C ALA A 7 -26.07 2.89 15.97
N PHE A 8 -25.27 2.63 17.00
CA PHE A 8 -23.92 3.19 17.15
C PHE A 8 -22.97 2.66 16.07
N LEU A 9 -22.97 1.35 15.83
CA LEU A 9 -22.21 0.72 14.75
C LEU A 9 -22.69 1.23 13.38
N ALA A 10 -23.99 1.34 13.14
CA ALA A 10 -24.52 1.89 11.89
C ALA A 10 -24.18 3.38 11.68
N LYS A 11 -23.96 4.15 12.76
CA LYS A 11 -23.57 5.57 12.68
C LYS A 11 -22.06 5.74 12.53
N LEU A 12 -21.26 4.89 13.16
CA LEU A 12 -19.80 4.85 13.02
C LEU A 12 -19.36 4.28 11.67
N PHE A 13 -19.97 3.16 11.28
CA PHE A 13 -19.79 2.43 10.03
C PHE A 13 -20.96 2.70 9.08
N SER A 14 -21.41 3.95 9.03
CA SER A 14 -22.45 4.33 8.08
C SER A 14 -21.98 3.96 6.67
N THR A 15 -22.91 3.48 5.85
CA THR A 15 -22.64 3.15 4.44
C THR A 15 -21.89 4.26 3.72
N GLY A 16 -22.13 5.53 4.07
CA GLY A 16 -21.38 6.68 3.55
C GLY A 16 -19.90 6.70 3.92
N ARG A 17 -19.53 6.38 5.18
CA ARG A 17 -18.12 6.32 5.62
C ARG A 17 -17.38 5.15 4.97
N THR A 18 -18.00 3.97 4.95
CA THR A 18 -17.44 2.80 4.26
C THR A 18 -17.29 3.05 2.77
N SER A 19 -18.29 3.65 2.11
CA SER A 19 -18.21 4.00 0.69
C SER A 19 -17.12 5.02 0.39
N LYS A 20 -16.93 6.02 1.26
CA LYS A 20 -15.83 6.97 1.13
C LYS A 20 -14.48 6.27 1.24
N LEU A 21 -14.27 5.46 2.28
CA LEU A 21 -13.00 4.72 2.44
C LEU A 21 -12.73 3.79 1.25
N ARG A 22 -13.74 3.09 0.75
CA ARG A 22 -13.61 2.27 -0.47
C ARG A 22 -13.20 3.10 -1.68
N SER A 23 -13.75 4.30 -1.83
CA SER A 23 -13.35 5.23 -2.90
C SER A 23 -11.90 5.65 -2.74
N GLU A 24 -11.48 6.08 -1.55
CA GLU A 24 -10.09 6.51 -1.27
C GLU A 24 -9.08 5.39 -1.52
N ILE A 25 -9.42 4.15 -1.17
CA ILE A 25 -8.62 2.96 -1.50
C ILE A 25 -8.54 2.82 -3.02
N SER A 26 -9.68 2.75 -3.71
CA SER A 26 -9.75 2.47 -5.15
C SER A 26 -9.10 3.56 -6.01
N SER A 27 -9.11 4.80 -5.53
CA SER A 27 -8.52 5.97 -6.21
C SER A 27 -7.17 6.36 -5.60
N PHE A 28 -6.51 5.45 -4.89
CA PHE A 28 -5.22 5.74 -4.28
C PHE A 28 -4.20 6.15 -5.34
N VAL A 29 -3.54 7.28 -5.08
CA VAL A 29 -2.40 7.77 -5.84
C VAL A 29 -1.40 8.33 -4.83
N GLN A 30 -0.12 8.02 -5.02
CA GLN A 30 0.97 8.62 -4.27
C GLN A 30 1.15 10.07 -4.70
N ARG A 31 1.28 10.97 -3.74
CA ARG A 31 1.49 12.39 -3.97
C ARG A 31 2.97 12.63 -4.32
N ASN A 32 3.25 13.66 -5.13
CA ASN A 32 4.63 13.96 -5.51
C ASN A 32 5.50 14.44 -4.34
N ASN A 33 4.88 14.94 -3.27
CA ASN A 33 5.54 15.51 -2.10
C ASN A 33 5.56 14.56 -0.88
N GLU A 34 5.25 13.28 -1.08
CA GLU A 34 5.34 12.26 -0.02
C GLU A 34 6.29 11.14 -0.47
N THR A 35 7.06 10.64 0.48
CA THR A 35 7.91 9.46 0.32
C THR A 35 7.07 8.19 0.11
N PHE A 36 7.69 7.10 -0.32
CA PHE A 36 6.97 5.82 -0.46
C PHE A 36 6.45 5.31 0.89
N ALA A 37 7.23 5.47 1.96
CA ALA A 37 6.82 5.07 3.31
C ALA A 37 5.62 5.87 3.83
N GLU A 38 5.61 7.20 3.66
CA GLU A 38 4.45 8.04 4.03
C GLU A 38 3.21 7.66 3.23
N ALA A 39 3.37 7.38 1.93
CA ALA A 39 2.28 6.92 1.07
C ALA A 39 1.73 5.55 1.52
N LEU A 40 2.61 4.63 1.88
CA LEU A 40 2.26 3.30 2.39
C LEU A 40 1.54 3.38 3.75
N GLU A 41 2.03 4.22 4.68
CA GLU A 41 1.38 4.43 5.97
C GLU A 41 -0.02 5.01 5.79
N ARG A 42 -0.17 6.01 4.91
CA ARG A 42 -1.47 6.59 4.56
C ARG A 42 -2.42 5.53 3.98
N PHE A 43 -1.90 4.65 3.12
CA PHE A 43 -2.68 3.55 2.54
C PHE A 43 -3.15 2.54 3.60
N LYS A 44 -2.26 2.11 4.50
CA LYS A 44 -2.60 1.25 5.66
C LYS A 44 -3.61 1.93 6.62
N GLY A 45 -3.53 3.25 6.72
CA GLY A 45 -4.51 4.06 7.44
C GLY A 45 -5.93 3.89 6.89
N TYR A 46 -6.12 3.76 5.58
CA TYR A 46 -7.45 3.53 4.99
C TYR A 46 -7.97 2.12 5.25
N THR A 47 -7.10 1.11 5.22
CA THR A 47 -7.50 -0.30 5.39
C THR A 47 -7.88 -0.60 6.84
N SER A 48 -7.13 -0.08 7.81
CA SER A 48 -7.41 -0.24 9.26
C SER A 48 -8.74 0.38 9.70
N GLN A 49 -9.21 1.42 9.02
CA GLN A 49 -10.46 2.11 9.35
C GLN A 49 -11.72 1.41 8.84
N CYS A 50 -11.59 0.37 8.01
CA CYS A 50 -12.74 -0.27 7.37
C CYS A 50 -12.73 -1.81 7.52
N PRO A 51 -12.95 -2.40 8.71
CA PRO A 51 -12.86 -3.85 8.93
C PRO A 51 -13.81 -4.70 8.05
N HIS A 52 -14.83 -4.10 7.42
CA HIS A 52 -15.76 -4.74 6.50
C HIS A 52 -15.64 -4.20 5.06
N HIS A 53 -14.43 -3.88 4.59
CA HIS A 53 -14.22 -3.28 3.25
C HIS A 53 -14.48 -4.25 2.08
N GLY A 54 -14.43 -5.58 2.30
CA GLY A 54 -14.71 -6.60 1.27
C GLY A 54 -13.64 -6.72 0.19
N PHE A 55 -12.44 -6.21 0.45
CA PHE A 55 -11.25 -6.30 -0.42
C PHE A 55 -10.28 -7.34 0.14
N ASN A 56 -9.61 -8.08 -0.73
CA ASN A 56 -8.54 -8.99 -0.35
C ASN A 56 -7.17 -8.29 -0.41
N ASN A 57 -6.13 -8.95 0.10
CA ASN A 57 -4.77 -8.41 0.13
C ASN A 57 -4.19 -8.21 -1.28
N GLU A 58 -4.53 -9.06 -2.24
CA GLU A 58 -4.17 -8.89 -3.66
C GLU A 58 -4.69 -7.57 -4.23
N TYR A 59 -5.95 -7.24 -3.94
CA TYR A 59 -6.55 -5.98 -4.35
C TYR A 59 -5.77 -4.78 -3.79
N PHE A 60 -5.37 -4.86 -2.52
CA PHE A 60 -4.57 -3.80 -1.91
C PHE A 60 -3.19 -3.64 -2.55
N LEU A 61 -2.45 -4.74 -2.76
CA LEU A 61 -1.16 -4.70 -3.45
C LEU A 61 -1.28 -4.14 -4.86
N SER A 62 -2.27 -4.60 -5.63
CA SER A 62 -2.49 -4.13 -7.00
C SER A 62 -2.85 -2.65 -7.05
N THR A 63 -3.59 -2.15 -6.06
CA THR A 63 -3.99 -0.75 -5.97
C THR A 63 -2.80 0.13 -5.58
N LEU A 64 -2.00 -0.30 -4.59
CA LEU A 64 -0.77 0.38 -4.20
C LEU A 64 0.21 0.47 -5.37
N TYR A 65 0.47 -0.64 -6.07
CA TYR A 65 1.37 -0.69 -7.23
C TYR A 65 0.92 0.21 -8.39
N ARG A 66 -0.40 0.30 -8.64
CA ARG A 66 -0.94 1.19 -9.69
C ARG A 66 -0.92 2.66 -9.28
N GLY A 67 -1.05 2.93 -7.98
CA GLY A 67 -1.12 4.28 -7.44
C GLY A 67 0.24 4.89 -7.09
N CYS A 68 1.29 4.11 -6.90
CA CYS A 68 2.62 4.62 -6.57
C CYS A 68 3.29 5.33 -7.76
N LEU A 69 4.30 6.15 -7.47
CA LEU A 69 5.07 6.82 -8.51
C LEU A 69 5.83 5.81 -9.37
N ALA A 70 6.00 6.14 -10.67
CA ALA A 70 6.61 5.24 -11.65
C ALA A 70 7.95 4.65 -11.20
N ARG A 71 8.81 5.45 -10.54
CA ARG A 71 10.09 5.01 -10.00
C ARG A 71 9.96 3.84 -9.01
N TYR A 72 8.98 3.88 -8.12
CA TYR A 72 8.78 2.82 -7.13
C TYR A 72 8.17 1.58 -7.78
N ARG A 73 7.33 1.78 -8.79
CA ARG A 73 6.80 0.67 -9.60
C ARG A 73 7.94 -0.10 -10.30
N GLU A 74 8.85 0.61 -10.94
CA GLU A 74 10.03 0.02 -11.60
C GLU A 74 10.93 -0.70 -10.61
N MET A 75 11.13 -0.14 -9.40
CA MET A 75 11.89 -0.80 -8.34
C MET A 75 11.21 -2.08 -7.85
N LEU A 76 9.88 -2.08 -7.68
CA LEU A 76 9.11 -3.24 -7.25
C LEU A 76 9.14 -4.34 -8.32
N ASP A 77 9.03 -3.98 -9.59
CA ASP A 77 9.17 -4.91 -10.70
C ASP A 77 10.60 -5.47 -10.75
N THR A 78 11.63 -4.64 -10.63
CA THR A 78 13.04 -5.09 -10.63
C THR A 78 13.30 -6.08 -9.49
N ALA A 79 12.85 -5.77 -8.27
CA ALA A 79 13.02 -6.63 -7.10
C ALA A 79 12.24 -7.95 -7.19
N SER A 80 11.17 -8.00 -7.97
CA SER A 80 10.34 -9.19 -8.19
C SER A 80 10.61 -9.89 -9.53
N ASN A 81 11.68 -9.52 -10.25
CA ASN A 81 11.98 -10.03 -11.58
C ASN A 81 10.78 -9.87 -12.55
N GLU A 82 10.23 -8.65 -12.59
CA GLU A 82 9.09 -8.19 -13.39
C GLU A 82 7.76 -8.93 -13.13
N LYS A 83 7.64 -9.59 -11.98
CA LYS A 83 6.47 -10.41 -11.63
C LYS A 83 5.71 -9.88 -10.43
N PHE A 84 5.81 -8.58 -10.13
CA PHE A 84 5.27 -8.03 -8.88
C PHE A 84 3.79 -8.34 -8.66
N LEU A 85 2.95 -8.26 -9.70
CA LEU A 85 1.51 -8.54 -9.60
C LEU A 85 1.15 -10.04 -9.67
N ASN A 86 2.11 -10.90 -9.99
CA ASN A 86 1.92 -12.35 -10.15
C ASN A 86 2.59 -13.17 -9.04
N GLN A 87 3.28 -12.51 -8.11
CA GLN A 87 3.93 -13.15 -6.97
C GLN A 87 2.91 -13.50 -5.87
N ASP A 88 3.37 -14.27 -4.88
CA ASP A 88 2.57 -14.53 -3.69
C ASP A 88 2.28 -13.24 -2.91
N VAL A 89 1.09 -13.16 -2.32
CA VAL A 89 0.64 -11.96 -1.61
C VAL A 89 1.58 -11.59 -0.46
N ASP A 90 2.10 -12.57 0.27
CA ASP A 90 2.97 -12.34 1.42
C ASP A 90 4.33 -11.81 0.96
N ASP A 91 4.90 -12.39 -0.11
CA ASP A 91 6.14 -11.92 -0.74
C ASP A 91 5.97 -10.47 -1.25
N GLY A 92 4.83 -10.17 -1.88
CA GLY A 92 4.54 -8.82 -2.39
C GLY A 92 4.45 -7.78 -1.29
N TRP A 93 3.82 -8.10 -0.17
CA TRP A 93 3.82 -7.22 1.00
C TRP A 93 5.20 -7.06 1.61
N GLN A 94 5.98 -8.14 1.70
CA GLN A 94 7.34 -8.08 2.22
C GLN A 94 8.22 -7.14 1.38
N LEU A 95 8.14 -7.20 0.05
CA LEU A 95 8.87 -6.29 -0.84
C LEU A 95 8.44 -4.83 -0.64
N VAL A 96 7.15 -4.57 -0.45
CA VAL A 96 6.61 -3.23 -0.18
C VAL A 96 7.15 -2.67 1.13
N GLU A 97 7.16 -3.46 2.22
CA GLU A 97 7.73 -3.02 3.51
C GLU A 97 9.24 -2.76 3.39
N ASN A 98 9.98 -3.68 2.76
CA ASN A 98 11.43 -3.53 2.57
C ASN A 98 11.77 -2.26 1.79
N MET A 99 10.96 -1.93 0.76
CA MET A 99 11.11 -0.69 0.01
C MET A 99 10.82 0.54 0.86
N ALA A 100 9.74 0.53 1.64
CA ALA A 100 9.41 1.63 2.53
C ALA A 100 10.56 1.91 3.51
N THR A 101 11.08 0.88 4.19
CA THR A 101 12.22 1.01 5.10
C THR A 101 13.47 1.52 4.38
N SER A 102 13.74 1.04 3.16
CA SER A 102 14.91 1.48 2.38
C SER A 102 14.79 2.95 1.98
N THR A 103 13.60 3.43 1.60
CA THR A 103 13.38 4.84 1.23
C THR A 103 13.45 5.80 2.42
N GLU A 104 13.16 5.34 3.64
CA GLU A 104 13.33 6.13 4.86
C GLU A 104 14.80 6.29 5.25
N CYS A 105 15.63 5.27 4.99
CA CYS A 105 17.05 5.28 5.36
C CYS A 105 17.95 6.08 4.41
N TYR A 106 17.56 6.24 3.14
CA TYR A 106 18.33 6.98 2.14
C TYR A 106 17.54 8.21 1.69
N GLY A 107 17.58 9.28 2.50
CA GLY A 107 16.89 10.53 2.19
C GLY A 107 17.04 10.96 0.73
N GLU A 108 15.92 10.88 0.00
CA GLU A 108 15.65 11.19 -1.41
C GLU A 108 16.83 11.61 -2.31
N ASN A 109 17.87 10.78 -2.38
CA ASN A 109 18.96 10.89 -3.35
C ASN A 109 19.31 9.48 -3.82
N PHE A 110 18.36 8.82 -4.51
CA PHE A 110 18.65 7.53 -5.14
C PHE A 110 18.75 7.71 -6.64
N ASP A 111 19.97 8.03 -7.09
CA ASP A 111 20.35 8.03 -8.49
C ASP A 111 20.53 6.57 -8.96
N SER A 112 19.41 5.95 -9.32
CA SER A 112 19.19 4.83 -10.25
C SER A 112 20.14 3.59 -10.32
N THR A 113 21.20 3.42 -9.53
CA THR A 113 22.25 2.44 -9.96
C THR A 113 22.69 1.40 -8.92
N ASP A 114 22.32 1.47 -7.65
CA ASP A 114 23.01 0.64 -6.63
C ASP A 114 22.19 -0.51 -5.99
N TRP A 115 20.90 -0.67 -6.31
CA TRP A 115 20.10 -1.76 -5.70
C TRP A 115 20.37 -3.15 -6.31
N SER A 116 20.81 -3.21 -7.57
CA SER A 116 21.15 -4.46 -8.25
C SER A 116 22.23 -5.27 -7.52
N SER A 117 23.05 -4.60 -6.71
CA SER A 117 24.15 -5.18 -5.95
C SER A 117 23.71 -5.88 -4.67
N ALA A 118 22.56 -5.50 -4.07
CA ALA A 118 22.10 -6.06 -2.80
C ALA A 118 21.33 -7.39 -2.95
N ALA A 119 20.83 -7.70 -4.15
CA ALA A 119 20.02 -8.90 -4.40
C ALA A 119 20.84 -10.18 -4.70
N HIS A 120 22.17 -10.11 -4.78
CA HIS A 120 23.06 -11.24 -5.15
C HIS A 120 23.99 -11.71 -4.02
N SER A 121 23.53 -11.76 -2.78
CA SER A 121 24.28 -12.44 -1.72
C SER A 121 23.36 -13.27 -0.84
N ILE A 122 22.98 -14.44 -1.36
CA ILE A 122 22.69 -15.67 -0.60
C ILE A 122 23.47 -16.80 -1.25
#